data_AF-A0A8J4H4E1-F1
#
_entry.id   AF-A0A8J4H4E1-F1
#
_cell.length_a   1.000
_cell.length_b   1.000
_cell.length_c   1.000
_cell.angle_alpha   90.00
_cell.angle_beta   90.00
_cell.angle_gamma   90.00
#
_symmetry.space_group_name_H-M   'P 1'
#
loop_
_entity.id
_entity.type
_entity.pdbx_description
1 polymer ?
#
loop_
_entity_poly.entity_id
_entity_poly.type
_entity_poly.pdbx_seq_one_letter_code
_entity_poly.pdbx_strand_id
1 'polypeptide(L)'
;MDPSTAKLLAQLAAKLAADEEARKRLLLLIAVPIVALLLLVAMILQLLTSPIESLKIWLTPNEAPIVEDLRSDYGYTQLLQADEEGYKESNGQQYEGVVFQDGGREVVYFNQLDIRWADKPYGPNDTIGVAGCGPTSLSIVVSTLTGQTVDPVTMSKWAYDNGYLAEGTGSYHSLIPDGAKHFGLQVTGATVKDKQTIVDALGAGKLVIAIMAKGHFTSSGHFIVLRGVTEDGHILVADPASKKRSEQSWDFNIILTEARQNAGAGGPFWIIS
;
A
#
# COMPACT_ATOMS: atom_id res chain seq x y z
N MET A 1 -9.65 31.30 -54.03
CA MET A 1 -11.12 31.47 -53.94
C MET A 1 -11.54 32.40 -55.05
N ASP A 2 -12.57 32.05 -55.81
CA ASP A 2 -13.07 32.99 -56.81
C ASP A 2 -13.80 34.18 -56.11
N PRO A 3 -13.87 35.36 -56.74
CA PRO A 3 -14.47 36.56 -56.12
C PRO A 3 -15.96 36.38 -55.75
N SER A 4 -16.68 35.54 -56.48
CA SER A 4 -18.09 35.22 -56.22
C SER A 4 -18.26 34.31 -55.00
N THR A 5 -17.36 33.33 -54.78
CA THR A 5 -17.37 32.48 -53.58
C THR A 5 -17.08 33.31 -52.32
N ALA A 6 -16.10 34.22 -52.41
CA ALA A 6 -15.74 35.11 -51.31
C ALA A 6 -16.88 36.08 -50.96
N LYS A 7 -17.57 36.63 -51.96
CA LYS A 7 -18.74 37.50 -51.78
C LYS A 7 -19.92 36.75 -51.16
N LEU A 8 -20.17 35.51 -51.58
CA LEU A 8 -21.23 34.67 -51.02
C LEU A 8 -20.97 34.36 -49.54
N LEU A 9 -19.74 34.00 -49.18
CA LEU A 9 -19.35 33.76 -47.78
C LEU A 9 -19.43 35.02 -46.93
N ALA A 10 -19.04 36.18 -47.46
CA ALA A 10 -19.17 37.46 -46.76
C ALA A 10 -20.64 37.84 -46.52
N GLN A 11 -21.52 37.63 -47.51
CA GLN A 11 -22.96 37.85 -47.37
C GLN A 11 -23.61 36.85 -46.41
N LEU A 12 -23.17 35.59 -46.42
CA LEU A 12 -23.64 34.58 -45.48
C LEU A 12 -23.23 34.94 -44.04
N ALA A 13 -21.97 35.36 -43.85
CA ALA A 13 -21.45 35.82 -42.56
C ALA A 13 -22.17 37.07 -42.04
N ALA A 14 -22.45 38.04 -42.91
CA ALA A 14 -23.20 39.25 -42.54
C ALA A 14 -24.66 38.94 -42.17
N LYS A 15 -25.31 38.01 -42.88
CA LYS A 15 -26.69 37.58 -42.61
C LYS A 15 -26.78 36.76 -41.31
N LEU A 16 -25.79 35.90 -41.05
CA LEU A 16 -25.63 35.19 -39.78
C LEU A 16 -25.34 36.14 -38.62
N ALA A 17 -24.63 37.26 -38.83
CA ALA A 17 -24.35 38.25 -37.79
C ALA A 17 -25.57 39.10 -37.40
N ALA A 18 -26.54 39.30 -38.30
CA ALA A 18 -27.75 40.09 -38.05
C ALA A 18 -28.87 39.29 -37.37
N ASP A 19 -28.90 37.96 -37.55
CA ASP A 19 -29.95 37.08 -37.02
C ASP A 19 -29.54 36.50 -35.66
N GLU A 20 -30.24 36.91 -34.60
CA GLU A 20 -29.97 36.45 -33.23
C GLU A 20 -30.28 34.95 -33.03
N GLU A 21 -31.32 34.44 -33.70
CA GLU A 21 -31.73 33.04 -33.55
C GLU A 21 -30.77 32.10 -34.28
N ALA A 22 -30.30 32.51 -35.46
CA ALA A 22 -29.27 31.80 -36.21
C ALA A 22 -27.93 31.74 -35.44
N ARG A 23 -27.54 32.82 -34.75
CA ARG A 23 -26.36 32.85 -33.88
C ARG A 23 -26.48 31.90 -32.69
N LYS A 24 -27.62 31.90 -32.00
CA LYS A 24 -27.87 30.98 -30.89
C LYS A 24 -27.80 29.52 -31.33
N ARG A 25 -28.40 29.18 -32.48
CA ARG A 25 -28.32 27.82 -33.04
C ARG A 25 -26.90 27.43 -33.43
N LEU A 26 -26.15 28.34 -34.06
CA LEU A 26 -24.75 28.09 -34.43
C LEU A 26 -23.85 27.95 -33.19
N LEU A 27 -24.05 28.78 -32.17
CA LEU A 27 -23.35 28.69 -30.89
C LEU A 27 -23.64 27.36 -30.19
N LEU A 28 -24.90 26.90 -30.19
CA LEU A 28 -25.25 25.59 -29.64
C LEU A 28 -24.59 24.45 -30.43
N LEU A 29 -24.59 24.52 -31.77
CA LEU A 29 -23.95 23.52 -32.63
C LEU A 29 -22.44 23.39 -32.40
N ILE A 30 -21.77 24.45 -31.96
CA ILE A 30 -20.34 24.45 -31.64
C ILE A 30 -20.10 24.12 -30.15
N ALA A 31 -20.86 24.73 -29.24
CA ALA A 31 -20.66 24.59 -27.80
C ALA A 31 -21.04 23.20 -27.29
N VAL A 32 -22.12 22.59 -27.79
CA VAL A 32 -22.57 21.26 -27.36
C VAL A 32 -21.49 20.19 -27.59
N PRO A 33 -20.89 20.02 -28.79
CA PRO A 33 -19.84 19.02 -28.99
C PRO A 33 -18.56 19.34 -28.20
N ILE A 34 -18.22 20.62 -28.00
CA ILE A 34 -17.06 21.01 -27.18
C ILE A 34 -17.30 20.63 -25.71
N VAL A 35 -18.47 20.97 -25.15
CA VAL A 35 -18.82 20.61 -23.77
C VAL A 35 -18.91 19.09 -23.61
N ALA A 36 -19.49 18.38 -24.58
CA ALA A 36 -19.54 16.91 -24.56
C ALA A 36 -18.14 16.30 -24.60
N LEU A 37 -17.23 16.84 -25.42
CA LEU A 37 -15.84 16.41 -25.47
C LEU A 37 -15.11 16.69 -24.15
N LEU A 38 -15.31 17.87 -23.55
CA LEU A 38 -14.72 18.22 -22.25
C LEU A 38 -15.24 17.31 -21.13
N LEU A 39 -16.53 17.01 -21.12
CA LEU A 39 -17.12 16.05 -20.18
C LEU A 39 -16.60 14.64 -20.39
N LEU A 40 -16.41 14.21 -21.64
CA LEU A 40 -15.85 12.90 -21.98
C LEU A 40 -14.38 12.80 -21.57
N VAL A 41 -13.58 13.85 -21.80
CA VAL A 41 -12.19 13.94 -21.34
C VAL A 41 -12.13 13.95 -19.82
N ALA A 42 -12.97 14.74 -19.15
CA ALA A 42 -13.05 14.76 -17.68
C ALA A 42 -13.46 13.40 -17.11
N MET A 43 -14.42 12.71 -17.74
CA MET A 43 -14.83 11.36 -17.38
C MET A 43 -13.69 10.34 -17.57
N ILE A 44 -12.96 10.40 -18.70
CA ILE A 44 -11.80 9.53 -18.94
C ILE A 44 -10.71 9.81 -17.91
N LEU A 45 -10.42 11.08 -17.62
CA LEU A 45 -9.44 11.45 -16.59
C LEU A 45 -9.88 10.95 -15.20
N GLN A 46 -11.16 11.08 -14.86
CA GLN A 46 -11.71 10.57 -13.60
C GLN A 46 -11.65 9.04 -13.52
N LEU A 47 -11.89 8.33 -14.63
CA LEU A 47 -11.74 6.89 -14.73
C LEU A 47 -10.26 6.46 -14.63
N LEU A 48 -9.32 7.29 -15.08
CA LEU A 48 -7.89 7.03 -14.96
C LEU A 48 -7.36 7.33 -13.55
N THR A 49 -7.87 8.37 -12.88
CA THR A 49 -7.43 8.78 -11.55
C THR A 49 -8.14 8.06 -10.41
N SER A 50 -9.37 7.59 -10.64
CA SER A 50 -10.22 6.96 -9.63
C SER A 50 -11.14 5.88 -10.24
N PRO A 51 -10.58 4.88 -10.94
CA PRO A 51 -11.35 3.89 -11.70
C PRO A 51 -12.43 3.17 -10.88
N ILE A 52 -12.19 2.97 -9.57
CA ILE A 52 -13.03 2.14 -8.70
C ILE A 52 -14.28 2.91 -8.18
N GLU A 53 -14.21 4.22 -7.99
CA GLU A 53 -15.38 5.02 -7.56
C GLU A 53 -16.44 5.11 -8.67
N SER A 54 -16.00 5.21 -9.92
CA SER A 54 -16.89 5.20 -11.09
C SER A 54 -17.61 3.85 -11.26
N LEU A 55 -16.99 2.75 -10.81
CA LEU A 55 -17.62 1.42 -10.81
C LEU A 55 -18.80 1.32 -9.83
N LYS A 56 -18.78 2.04 -8.69
CA LYS A 56 -19.85 1.97 -7.67
C LYS A 56 -21.23 2.40 -8.17
N ILE A 57 -21.26 3.26 -9.18
CA ILE A 57 -22.52 3.74 -9.79
C ILE A 57 -23.24 2.61 -10.55
N TRP A 58 -22.51 1.58 -11.00
CA TRP A 58 -23.01 0.49 -11.82
C TRP A 58 -23.21 -0.83 -11.08
N LEU A 59 -22.95 -0.88 -9.77
CA LEU A 59 -22.93 -2.13 -9.00
C LEU A 59 -24.20 -2.35 -8.20
N THR A 60 -24.62 -3.61 -8.17
CA THR A 60 -25.74 -4.08 -7.35
C THR A 60 -25.29 -4.32 -5.89
N PRO A 61 -26.19 -4.37 -4.90
CA PRO A 61 -25.84 -4.57 -3.48
C PRO A 61 -25.03 -5.84 -3.20
N ASN A 62 -25.09 -6.84 -4.08
CA ASN A 62 -24.35 -8.10 -3.95
C ASN A 62 -22.94 -8.04 -4.55
N GLU A 63 -22.59 -6.99 -5.30
CA GLU A 63 -21.26 -6.79 -5.90
C GLU A 63 -20.42 -5.76 -5.14
N ALA A 64 -21.04 -4.99 -4.23
CA ALA A 64 -20.35 -4.12 -3.28
C ALA A 64 -19.30 -4.85 -2.42
N PRO A 65 -19.51 -6.09 -1.94
CA PRO A 65 -18.49 -6.84 -1.22
C PRO A 65 -17.26 -7.19 -2.08
N ILE A 66 -17.45 -7.39 -3.39
CA ILE A 66 -16.36 -7.69 -4.34
C ILE A 66 -15.50 -6.44 -4.58
N VAL A 67 -16.13 -5.26 -4.60
CA VAL A 67 -15.41 -3.98 -4.66
C VAL A 67 -14.76 -3.63 -3.32
N GLU A 68 -15.33 -4.02 -2.20
CA GLU A 68 -14.69 -3.88 -0.88
C GLU A 68 -13.49 -4.84 -0.74
N ASP A 69 -13.53 -6.02 -1.36
CA ASP A 69 -12.41 -6.96 -1.47
C ASP A 69 -11.30 -6.42 -2.39
N LEU A 70 -11.67 -5.84 -3.55
CA LEU A 70 -10.74 -5.08 -4.39
C LEU A 70 -10.13 -3.90 -3.60
N ARG A 71 -10.94 -3.16 -2.85
CA ARG A 71 -10.48 -2.05 -1.99
C ARG A 71 -9.58 -2.54 -0.85
N SER A 72 -9.81 -3.76 -0.36
CA SER A 72 -8.93 -4.41 0.59
C SER A 72 -7.57 -4.72 -0.03
N ASP A 73 -7.51 -5.02 -1.33
CA ASP A 73 -6.28 -5.04 -2.12
C ASP A 73 -5.67 -3.65 -2.38
N TYR A 74 -6.45 -2.56 -2.33
CA TYR A 74 -6.02 -1.16 -2.59
C TYR A 74 -5.77 -0.28 -1.34
N GLY A 75 -5.55 -0.87 -0.16
CA GLY A 75 -4.87 -0.21 0.96
C GLY A 75 -5.75 0.62 1.92
N TYR A 76 -5.52 0.45 3.23
CA TYR A 76 -5.83 1.49 4.22
C TYR A 76 -4.51 2.12 4.64
N THR A 77 -4.52 3.44 4.82
CA THR A 77 -3.32 4.19 5.18
C THR A 77 -2.58 3.60 6.36
N GLN A 78 -1.26 3.41 6.29
CA GLN A 78 -0.46 3.19 7.48
C GLN A 78 -0.64 4.40 8.41
N LEU A 79 -1.48 4.26 9.43
CA LEU A 79 -1.70 5.27 10.45
C LEU A 79 -1.10 4.74 11.73
N LEU A 80 0.21 4.99 11.83
CA LEU A 80 0.90 4.89 13.10
C LEU A 80 0.26 5.91 14.05
N GLN A 81 -0.12 5.46 15.25
CA GLN A 81 -0.63 6.36 16.27
C GLN A 81 0.51 7.25 16.72
N ALA A 82 0.59 8.48 16.19
CA ALA A 82 1.70 9.40 16.47
C ALA A 82 1.80 9.77 17.97
N ASP A 83 0.73 9.56 18.73
CA ASP A 83 0.66 9.74 20.17
C ASP A 83 1.07 8.50 20.99
N GLU A 84 1.17 7.31 20.39
CA GLU A 84 1.64 6.10 21.05
C GLU A 84 3.12 6.22 21.47
N GLU A 85 3.42 5.77 22.69
CA GLU A 85 4.76 5.84 23.27
C GLU A 85 5.82 5.15 22.40
N GLY A 86 5.50 3.98 21.82
CA GLY A 86 6.45 3.23 20.99
C GLY A 86 6.86 3.98 19.72
N TYR A 87 5.96 4.76 19.14
CA TYR A 87 6.24 5.62 17.98
C TYR A 87 7.12 6.81 18.38
N LYS A 88 6.78 7.47 19.50
CA LYS A 88 7.55 8.61 20.04
C LYS A 88 8.96 8.22 20.44
N GLU A 89 9.13 7.06 21.07
CA GLU A 89 10.45 6.52 21.44
C GLU A 89 11.26 6.15 20.20
N SER A 90 10.60 5.72 19.12
CA SER A 90 11.30 5.26 17.92
C SER A 90 11.74 6.38 16.98
N ASN A 91 10.98 7.47 16.94
CA ASN A 91 11.27 8.60 16.08
C ASN A 91 12.59 9.28 16.46
N GLY A 92 13.48 9.45 15.47
CA GLY A 92 14.76 10.15 15.67
C GLY A 92 15.87 9.31 16.30
N GLN A 93 15.65 8.00 16.50
CA GLN A 93 16.68 7.07 16.98
C GLN A 93 17.45 6.42 15.83
N GLN A 94 18.59 5.80 16.16
CA GLN A 94 19.35 4.93 15.26
C GLN A 94 19.32 3.49 15.77
N TYR A 95 19.11 2.54 14.86
CA TYR A 95 18.99 1.11 15.14
C TYR A 95 20.05 0.28 14.40
N GLU A 96 21.19 0.89 14.08
CA GLU A 96 22.28 0.19 13.40
C GLU A 96 22.80 -1.00 14.23
N GLY A 97 22.97 -2.15 13.57
CA GLY A 97 23.53 -3.35 14.20
C GLY A 97 22.62 -4.02 15.22
N VAL A 98 21.35 -3.60 15.36
CA VAL A 98 20.40 -4.28 16.25
C VAL A 98 20.04 -5.64 15.68
N VAL A 99 20.24 -6.68 16.49
CA VAL A 99 19.90 -8.07 16.19
C VAL A 99 19.16 -8.65 17.39
N PHE A 100 17.96 -9.19 17.16
CA PHE A 100 17.22 -9.93 18.20
C PHE A 100 17.73 -11.38 18.27
N GLN A 101 17.99 -11.86 19.49
CA GLN A 101 18.60 -13.17 19.76
C GLN A 101 17.77 -14.04 20.72
N ASP A 102 16.61 -13.56 21.13
CA ASP A 102 15.67 -14.16 22.08
C ASP A 102 14.69 -15.16 21.44
N GLY A 103 14.79 -15.40 20.12
CA GLY A 103 14.03 -16.41 19.40
C GLY A 103 14.88 -17.62 18.98
N GLY A 104 14.28 -18.56 18.25
CA GLY A 104 15.00 -19.74 17.70
C GLY A 104 16.03 -19.42 16.61
N ARG A 105 16.18 -18.14 16.25
CA ARG A 105 17.10 -17.61 15.24
C ARG A 105 17.44 -16.15 15.56
N GLU A 106 18.65 -15.74 15.22
CA GLU A 106 19.03 -14.32 15.19
C GLU A 106 18.29 -13.57 14.07
N VAL A 107 17.72 -12.41 14.38
CA VAL A 107 16.95 -11.59 13.43
C VAL A 107 17.50 -10.18 13.37
N VAL A 108 17.96 -9.78 12.17
CA VAL A 108 18.39 -8.41 11.89
C VAL A 108 17.19 -7.49 12.01
N TYR A 109 17.32 -6.40 12.77
CA TYR A 109 16.23 -5.45 12.97
C TYR A 109 16.44 -4.14 12.22
N PHE A 110 15.37 -3.67 11.59
CA PHE A 110 15.29 -2.33 11.03
C PHE A 110 14.01 -1.66 11.52
N ASN A 111 14.08 -0.34 11.70
CA ASN A 111 12.93 0.48 12.08
C ASN A 111 12.72 1.54 11.00
N GLN A 112 11.52 1.65 10.43
CA GLN A 112 11.17 2.63 9.40
C GLN A 112 11.35 4.07 9.89
N LEU A 113 11.32 4.30 11.21
CA LEU A 113 11.50 5.59 11.87
C LEU A 113 12.95 5.90 12.25
N ASP A 114 13.90 5.04 11.88
CA ASP A 114 15.33 5.31 12.05
C ASP A 114 15.71 6.60 11.31
N ILE A 115 16.39 7.52 12.01
CA ILE A 115 16.76 8.84 11.50
C ILE A 115 17.61 8.76 10.23
N ARG A 116 18.27 7.63 9.96
CA ARG A 116 19.06 7.44 8.74
C ARG A 116 18.19 7.38 7.48
N TRP A 117 16.88 7.09 7.58
CA TRP A 117 16.02 6.96 6.41
C TRP A 117 14.55 7.36 6.59
N ALA A 118 14.08 7.71 7.79
CA ALA A 118 12.68 8.07 8.02
C ALA A 118 12.17 9.22 7.12
N ASP A 119 13.06 10.13 6.72
CA ASP A 119 12.79 11.27 5.84
C ASP A 119 13.03 10.98 4.35
N LYS A 120 13.55 9.80 4.01
CA LYS A 120 13.81 9.40 2.61
C LYS A 120 12.52 9.01 1.92
N PRO A 121 12.43 9.23 0.59
CA PRO A 121 11.21 8.98 -0.16
C PRO A 121 10.85 7.50 -0.21
N TYR A 122 9.57 7.21 -0.08
CA TYR A 122 8.94 5.98 -0.55
C TYR A 122 7.80 6.36 -1.49
N GLY A 123 8.14 6.52 -2.76
CA GLY A 123 7.23 7.11 -3.75
C GLY A 123 7.35 8.62 -3.89
N PRO A 124 6.44 9.24 -4.65
CA PRO A 124 6.48 10.67 -4.94
C PRO A 124 6.06 11.55 -3.76
N ASN A 125 5.19 11.04 -2.88
CA ASN A 125 4.48 11.83 -1.88
C ASN A 125 4.73 11.42 -0.42
N ASP A 126 5.20 10.19 -0.18
CA ASP A 126 5.40 9.66 1.17
C ASP A 126 6.89 9.41 1.47
N THR A 127 7.21 9.29 2.75
CA THR A 127 8.54 8.87 3.23
C THR A 127 8.50 7.47 3.83
N ILE A 128 9.67 6.85 3.97
CA ILE A 128 9.81 5.55 4.64
C ILE A 128 9.27 5.61 6.06
N GLY A 129 9.50 6.71 6.79
CA GLY A 129 8.97 6.87 8.15
C GLY A 129 7.46 6.80 8.23
N VAL A 130 6.74 7.36 7.23
CA VAL A 130 5.28 7.41 7.21
C VAL A 130 4.66 6.12 6.68
N ALA A 131 5.22 5.55 5.61
CA ALA A 131 4.55 4.56 4.78
C ALA A 131 5.37 3.27 4.58
N GLY A 132 6.54 3.16 5.21
CA GLY A 132 7.54 2.13 4.92
C GLY A 132 7.43 0.82 5.69
N CYS A 133 6.30 0.50 6.36
CA CYS A 133 6.19 -0.74 7.14
C CYS A 133 6.41 -2.01 6.30
N GLY A 134 5.85 -2.05 5.09
CA GLY A 134 6.01 -3.16 4.14
C GLY A 134 7.47 -3.39 3.74
N PRO A 135 8.15 -2.43 3.09
CA PRO A 135 9.54 -2.59 2.69
C PRO A 135 10.48 -2.77 3.88
N THR A 136 10.22 -2.15 5.04
CA THR A 136 11.06 -2.36 6.23
C THR A 136 10.89 -3.78 6.80
N SER A 137 9.66 -4.30 6.87
CA SER A 137 9.41 -5.70 7.28
C SER A 137 10.08 -6.70 6.34
N LEU A 138 10.02 -6.44 5.02
CA LEU A 138 10.68 -7.28 4.04
C LEU A 138 12.21 -7.18 4.14
N SER A 139 12.76 -6.00 4.44
CA SER A 139 14.19 -5.78 4.69
C SER A 139 14.71 -6.63 5.86
N ILE A 140 13.95 -6.66 6.96
CA ILE A 140 14.23 -7.51 8.14
C ILE A 140 14.32 -8.98 7.73
N VAL A 141 13.29 -9.47 7.03
CA VAL A 141 13.20 -10.90 6.66
C VAL A 141 14.28 -11.27 5.65
N VAL A 142 14.43 -10.51 4.57
CA VAL A 142 15.42 -10.77 3.51
C VAL A 142 16.84 -10.75 4.08
N SER A 143 17.17 -9.73 4.88
CA SER A 143 18.52 -9.62 5.46
C SER A 143 18.82 -10.77 6.41
N THR A 144 17.81 -11.20 7.18
CA THR A 144 17.95 -12.31 8.12
C THR A 144 18.12 -13.66 7.43
N LEU A 145 17.32 -13.95 6.41
CA LEU A 145 17.28 -15.29 5.80
C LEU A 145 18.35 -15.48 4.72
N THR A 146 18.73 -14.42 4.01
CA THR A 146 19.75 -14.50 2.95
C THR A 146 21.17 -14.21 3.44
N GLY A 147 21.31 -13.56 4.61
CA GLY A 147 22.58 -13.03 5.10
C GLY A 147 23.11 -11.82 4.32
N GLN A 148 22.36 -11.33 3.32
CA GLN A 148 22.69 -10.13 2.57
C GLN A 148 21.92 -8.94 3.12
N THR A 149 22.62 -7.91 3.59
CA THR A 149 21.98 -6.69 4.09
C THR A 149 21.25 -5.97 2.96
N VAL A 150 19.92 -5.95 3.02
CA VAL A 150 19.05 -5.11 2.20
C VAL A 150 18.35 -4.15 3.15
N ASP A 151 18.78 -2.89 3.14
CA ASP A 151 18.24 -1.87 4.05
C ASP A 151 16.87 -1.31 3.58
N PRO A 152 16.15 -0.59 4.46
CA PRO A 152 14.85 -0.04 4.12
C PRO A 152 14.86 0.94 2.94
N VAL A 153 15.97 1.62 2.67
CA VAL A 153 16.08 2.55 1.53
C VAL A 153 16.10 1.77 0.22
N THR A 154 16.94 0.74 0.17
CA THR A 154 17.10 -0.16 -0.98
C THR A 154 15.80 -0.89 -1.27
N MET A 155 15.17 -1.45 -0.23
CA MET A 155 13.91 -2.16 -0.37
C MET A 155 12.75 -1.25 -0.77
N SER A 156 12.65 -0.04 -0.20
CA SER A 156 11.60 0.92 -0.54
C SER A 156 11.73 1.40 -1.99
N LYS A 157 12.97 1.64 -2.44
CA LYS A 157 13.24 1.98 -3.84
C LYS A 157 12.83 0.83 -4.77
N TRP A 158 13.26 -0.39 -4.48
CA TRP A 158 12.89 -1.56 -5.28
C TRP A 158 11.37 -1.76 -5.30
N ALA A 159 10.71 -1.64 -4.15
CA ALA A 159 9.26 -1.75 -4.05
C ALA A 159 8.55 -0.72 -4.93
N TYR A 160 8.98 0.54 -4.89
CA TYR A 160 8.42 1.60 -5.72
C TYR A 160 8.66 1.36 -7.22
N ASP A 161 9.90 1.06 -7.62
CA ASP A 161 10.27 0.85 -9.03
C ASP A 161 9.51 -0.33 -9.67
N ASN A 162 9.06 -1.29 -8.85
CA ASN A 162 8.29 -2.47 -9.30
C ASN A 162 6.77 -2.34 -9.05
N GLY A 163 6.27 -1.15 -8.71
CA GLY A 163 4.82 -0.88 -8.62
C GLY A 163 4.14 -1.38 -7.35
N TYR A 164 4.90 -1.62 -6.27
CA TYR A 164 4.36 -2.10 -4.99
C TYR A 164 3.97 -1.00 -4.00
N LEU A 165 4.14 0.27 -4.38
CA LEU A 165 3.65 1.41 -3.59
C LEU A 165 2.14 1.54 -3.76
N ALA A 166 1.40 1.48 -2.65
CA ALA A 166 0.02 1.88 -2.56
C ALA A 166 -0.04 3.34 -2.07
N GLU A 167 -0.05 4.28 -3.02
CA GLU A 167 0.11 5.72 -2.74
C GLU A 167 -0.84 6.25 -1.65
N GLY A 168 -0.30 7.00 -0.69
CA GLY A 168 -1.04 7.51 0.47
C GLY A 168 -1.43 6.43 1.48
N THR A 169 -1.02 5.17 1.26
CA THR A 169 -1.35 4.08 2.18
C THR A 169 -0.23 3.13 2.59
N GLY A 170 0.91 3.15 1.91
CA GLY A 170 2.03 2.25 2.19
C GLY A 170 2.29 1.32 1.03
N SER A 171 2.20 0.01 1.25
CA SER A 171 2.54 -1.00 0.26
C SER A 171 1.35 -1.88 -0.07
N TYR A 172 1.27 -2.32 -1.34
CA TYR A 172 0.36 -3.41 -1.71
C TYR A 172 0.76 -4.72 -1.04
N HIS A 173 -0.23 -5.57 -0.73
CA HIS A 173 0.01 -6.89 -0.13
C HIS A 173 0.93 -7.77 -1.00
N SER A 174 0.88 -7.61 -2.32
CA SER A 174 1.73 -8.32 -3.28
C SER A 174 3.23 -8.05 -3.11
N LEU A 175 3.62 -6.95 -2.47
CA LEU A 175 5.02 -6.66 -2.13
C LEU A 175 5.67 -7.84 -1.41
N ILE A 176 4.97 -8.44 -0.46
CA ILE A 176 5.54 -9.46 0.41
C ILE A 176 5.88 -10.74 -0.35
N PRO A 177 4.93 -11.42 -1.02
CA PRO A 177 5.26 -12.65 -1.72
C PRO A 177 6.18 -12.42 -2.93
N ASP A 178 6.04 -11.31 -3.65
CA ASP A 178 6.87 -11.08 -4.84
C ASP A 178 8.29 -10.64 -4.46
N GLY A 179 8.41 -9.80 -3.44
CA GLY A 179 9.69 -9.40 -2.89
C GLY A 179 10.45 -10.59 -2.30
N ALA A 180 9.80 -11.45 -1.51
CA ALA A 180 10.42 -12.68 -1.01
C ALA A 180 10.97 -13.55 -2.15
N LYS A 181 10.17 -13.79 -3.20
CA LYS A 181 10.59 -14.55 -4.38
C LYS A 181 11.72 -13.89 -5.16
N HIS A 182 11.72 -12.56 -5.27
CA HIS A 182 12.78 -11.81 -5.94
C HIS A 182 14.15 -12.06 -5.30
N PHE A 183 14.19 -12.14 -3.97
CA PHE A 183 15.40 -12.47 -3.21
C PHE A 183 15.67 -13.97 -3.07
N GLY A 184 14.97 -14.82 -3.85
CA GLY A 184 15.19 -16.26 -3.89
C GLY A 184 14.62 -17.03 -2.69
N LEU A 185 13.75 -16.41 -1.89
CA LEU A 185 13.11 -17.04 -0.74
C LEU A 185 11.80 -17.72 -1.16
N GLN A 186 11.44 -18.77 -0.42
CA GLN A 186 10.13 -19.39 -0.54
C GLN A 186 9.12 -18.63 0.31
N VAL A 187 7.89 -18.50 -0.19
CA VAL A 187 6.80 -17.85 0.53
C VAL A 187 5.54 -18.69 0.41
N THR A 188 4.84 -18.89 1.53
CA THR A 188 3.55 -19.57 1.59
C THR A 188 2.58 -18.73 2.38
N GLY A 189 1.41 -18.48 1.78
CA GLY A 189 0.33 -17.78 2.44
C GLY A 189 -0.35 -18.60 3.53
N ALA A 190 -0.79 -17.95 4.59
CA ALA A 190 -1.51 -18.54 5.70
C ALA A 190 -2.57 -17.58 6.23
N THR A 191 -3.62 -18.16 6.81
CA THR A 191 -4.77 -17.44 7.37
C THR A 191 -4.84 -17.62 8.88
N VAL A 192 -5.78 -16.91 9.53
CA VAL A 192 -6.06 -17.09 10.96
C VAL A 192 -6.47 -18.52 11.34
N LYS A 193 -6.93 -19.33 10.37
CA LYS A 193 -7.27 -20.75 10.58
C LYS A 193 -6.04 -21.64 10.65
N ASP A 194 -4.90 -21.17 10.15
CA ASP A 194 -3.65 -21.92 10.02
C ASP A 194 -2.72 -21.68 11.23
N LYS A 195 -3.31 -21.47 12.42
CA LYS A 195 -2.60 -21.15 13.66
C LYS A 195 -1.42 -22.09 13.92
N GLN A 196 -1.65 -23.40 13.85
CA GLN A 196 -0.59 -24.37 14.13
C GLN A 196 0.53 -24.31 13.09
N THR A 197 0.20 -24.17 11.80
CA THR A 197 1.18 -24.01 10.72
C THR A 197 2.08 -22.80 10.94
N ILE A 198 1.53 -21.69 11.42
CA ILE A 198 2.30 -20.47 11.73
C ILE A 198 3.24 -20.72 12.92
N VAL A 199 2.75 -21.35 14.00
CA VAL A 199 3.57 -21.69 15.17
C VAL A 199 4.70 -22.65 14.79
N ASP A 200 4.40 -23.69 14.04
CA ASP A 200 5.40 -24.68 13.59
C ASP A 200 6.47 -24.03 12.72
N ALA A 201 6.08 -23.11 11.84
CA ALA A 201 7.02 -22.35 11.02
C ALA A 201 7.95 -21.48 11.87
N LEU A 202 7.39 -20.75 12.84
CA LEU A 202 8.17 -19.91 13.76
C LEU A 202 9.10 -20.75 14.64
N GLY A 203 8.63 -21.91 15.13
CA GLY A 203 9.43 -22.86 15.90
C GLY A 203 10.57 -23.48 15.08
N ALA A 204 10.41 -23.61 13.76
CA ALA A 204 11.45 -24.04 12.84
C ALA A 204 12.42 -22.91 12.42
N GLY A 205 12.30 -21.72 13.02
CA GLY A 205 13.16 -20.57 12.73
C GLY A 205 12.84 -19.87 11.40
N LYS A 206 11.67 -20.11 10.82
CA LYS A 206 11.13 -19.31 9.70
C LYS A 206 10.59 -17.98 10.22
N LEU A 207 10.47 -17.00 9.33
CA LEU A 207 9.88 -15.71 9.66
C LEU A 207 8.52 -15.58 8.98
N VAL A 208 7.62 -14.82 9.59
CA VAL A 208 6.29 -14.58 9.04
C VAL A 208 6.05 -13.08 8.97
N ILE A 209 5.78 -12.54 7.79
CA ILE A 209 5.27 -11.17 7.69
C ILE A 209 3.75 -11.24 7.88
N ALA A 210 3.21 -10.37 8.72
CA ALA A 210 1.77 -10.26 8.97
C ALA A 210 1.28 -8.85 8.62
N ILE A 211 0.09 -8.74 8.05
CA ILE A 211 -0.62 -7.46 7.91
C ILE A 211 -1.68 -7.32 9.00
N MET A 212 -1.49 -6.34 9.87
CA MET A 212 -2.39 -6.04 10.98
C MET A 212 -3.46 -5.05 10.55
N ALA A 213 -4.67 -5.24 11.06
CA ALA A 213 -5.75 -4.27 11.11
C ALA A 213 -5.69 -3.49 12.43
N LYS A 214 -6.69 -2.64 12.67
CA LYS A 214 -6.80 -1.80 13.87
C LYS A 214 -6.69 -2.64 15.15
N GLY A 215 -5.80 -2.24 16.05
CA GLY A 215 -5.49 -2.95 17.29
C GLY A 215 -4.28 -2.37 18.01
N HIS A 216 -3.52 -3.21 18.70
CA HIS A 216 -2.33 -2.81 19.48
C HIS A 216 -1.14 -2.36 18.61
N PHE A 217 -1.09 -2.82 17.36
CA PHE A 217 0.03 -2.52 16.45
C PHE A 217 -0.21 -1.27 15.62
N THR A 218 -1.47 -0.88 15.38
CA THR A 218 -1.85 0.18 14.45
C THR A 218 -3.28 0.63 14.65
N SER A 219 -3.60 1.86 14.24
CA SER A 219 -5.00 2.32 14.17
C SER A 219 -5.72 1.92 12.87
N SER A 220 -4.97 1.37 11.90
CA SER A 220 -5.44 1.03 10.56
C SER A 220 -4.73 -0.22 10.00
N GLY A 221 -3.84 -0.08 9.01
CA GLY A 221 -3.02 -1.13 8.43
C GLY A 221 -1.56 -1.02 8.90
N HIS A 222 -0.88 -2.14 9.17
CA HIS A 222 0.55 -2.14 9.49
C HIS A 222 1.19 -3.51 9.26
N PHE A 223 2.27 -3.56 8.51
CA PHE A 223 3.06 -4.78 8.37
C PHE A 223 3.99 -4.96 9.57
N ILE A 224 4.04 -6.17 10.11
CA ILE A 224 4.97 -6.57 11.18
C ILE A 224 5.63 -7.90 10.82
N VAL A 225 6.73 -8.23 11.50
CA VAL A 225 7.40 -9.53 11.37
C VAL A 225 7.21 -10.34 12.65
N LEU A 226 6.65 -11.54 12.54
CA LEU A 226 6.70 -12.54 13.60
C LEU A 226 8.01 -13.31 13.45
N ARG A 227 8.79 -13.36 14.53
CA ARG A 227 10.19 -13.79 14.50
C ARG A 227 10.52 -15.01 15.35
N GLY A 228 9.54 -15.53 16.08
CA GLY A 228 9.70 -16.74 16.87
C GLY A 228 8.52 -17.00 17.78
N VAL A 229 8.57 -18.15 18.44
CA VAL A 229 7.66 -18.55 19.50
C VAL A 229 8.48 -18.84 20.76
N THR A 230 8.04 -18.35 21.90
CA THR A 230 8.67 -18.59 23.21
C THR A 230 8.28 -19.96 23.75
N GLU A 231 8.97 -20.45 24.78
CA GLU A 231 8.68 -21.76 25.39
C GLU A 231 7.25 -21.85 25.95
N ASP A 232 6.69 -20.73 26.42
CA ASP A 232 5.33 -20.62 26.93
C ASP A 232 4.29 -20.28 25.84
N GLY A 233 4.69 -20.29 24.56
CA GLY A 233 3.79 -20.20 23.41
C GLY A 233 3.41 -18.79 22.97
N HIS A 234 4.05 -17.75 23.52
CA HIS A 234 3.89 -16.37 23.04
C HIS A 234 4.70 -16.13 21.77
N ILE A 235 4.27 -15.15 20.98
CA ILE A 235 4.92 -14.78 19.72
C ILE A 235 5.86 -13.61 19.95
N LEU A 236 7.08 -13.73 19.43
CA LEU A 236 8.04 -12.64 19.36
C LEU A 236 7.83 -11.86 18.08
N VAL A 237 7.86 -10.52 18.16
CA VAL A 237 7.62 -9.62 17.04
C VAL A 237 8.86 -8.76 16.77
N ALA A 238 9.12 -8.47 15.51
CA ALA A 238 9.95 -7.36 15.05
C ALA A 238 9.02 -6.39 14.30
N ASP A 239 8.53 -5.39 15.02
CA ASP A 239 7.66 -4.36 14.50
C ASP A 239 8.51 -3.24 13.89
N PRO A 240 8.41 -2.97 12.58
CA PRO A 240 9.25 -1.99 11.90
C PRO A 240 8.99 -0.54 12.36
N ALA A 241 8.02 -0.26 13.21
CA ALA A 241 7.73 1.07 13.73
C ALA A 241 7.90 1.20 15.25
N SER A 242 8.25 0.12 15.96
CA SER A 242 8.33 0.14 17.42
C SER A 242 9.29 -0.91 17.98
N LYS A 243 10.46 -0.46 18.44
CA LYS A 243 11.39 -1.33 19.18
C LYS A 243 10.75 -1.81 20.49
N LYS A 244 10.00 -0.95 21.18
CA LYS A 244 9.30 -1.28 22.44
C LYS A 244 8.33 -2.46 22.27
N ARG A 245 7.55 -2.50 21.17
CA ARG A 245 6.68 -3.66 20.87
C ARG A 245 7.48 -4.89 20.47
N SER A 246 8.67 -4.70 19.90
CA SER A 246 9.57 -5.77 19.47
C SER A 246 10.31 -6.44 20.64
N GLU A 247 10.46 -5.75 21.77
CA GLU A 247 11.06 -6.25 23.02
C GLU A 247 10.06 -6.95 23.95
N GLN A 248 8.83 -7.15 23.48
CA GLN A 248 7.75 -7.83 24.21
C GLN A 248 7.37 -9.13 23.49
N SER A 249 6.86 -10.09 24.26
CA SER A 249 6.17 -11.27 23.71
C SER A 249 4.66 -11.04 23.71
N TRP A 250 3.96 -11.63 22.75
CA TRP A 250 2.54 -11.37 22.48
C TRP A 250 1.72 -12.65 22.54
N ASP A 251 0.53 -12.61 23.16
CA ASP A 251 -0.42 -13.72 23.03
C ASP A 251 -0.79 -13.82 21.54
N PHE A 252 -0.60 -15.01 20.94
CA PHE A 252 -0.87 -15.20 19.53
C PHE A 252 -2.33 -14.87 19.17
N ASN A 253 -3.27 -15.04 20.10
CA ASN A 253 -4.68 -14.71 19.86
C ASN A 253 -4.90 -13.21 19.62
N ILE A 254 -4.06 -12.32 20.20
CA ILE A 254 -4.10 -10.88 19.90
C ILE A 254 -3.77 -10.67 18.43
N ILE A 255 -2.66 -11.25 17.96
CA ILE A 255 -2.21 -11.14 16.57
C ILE A 255 -3.25 -11.75 15.61
N LEU A 256 -3.81 -12.92 15.93
CA LEU A 256 -4.81 -13.57 15.09
C LEU A 256 -6.10 -12.74 14.98
N THR A 257 -6.55 -12.13 16.08
CA THR A 257 -7.76 -11.31 16.12
C THR A 257 -7.57 -10.01 15.36
N GLU A 258 -6.38 -9.42 15.47
CA GLU A 258 -6.05 -8.14 14.85
C GLU A 258 -5.47 -8.27 13.45
N ALA A 259 -5.18 -9.48 12.97
CA ALA A 259 -4.76 -9.71 11.59
C ALA A 259 -5.88 -9.35 10.60
N ARG A 260 -5.49 -8.78 9.46
CA ARG A 260 -6.43 -8.34 8.43
C ARG A 260 -7.10 -9.52 7.74
N GLN A 261 -8.38 -9.73 8.01
CA GLN A 261 -9.11 -10.93 7.53
C GLN A 261 -9.21 -11.04 6.00
N ASN A 262 -9.25 -9.93 5.27
CA ASN A 262 -9.41 -9.89 3.82
C ASN A 262 -8.12 -9.44 3.11
N ALA A 263 -6.97 -9.92 3.55
CA ALA A 263 -5.70 -9.61 2.88
C ALA A 263 -5.54 -10.46 1.61
N GLY A 264 -5.34 -9.81 0.46
CA GLY A 264 -5.01 -10.51 -0.78
C GLY A 264 -3.57 -11.02 -0.84
N ALA A 265 -3.17 -11.48 -2.02
CA ALA A 265 -1.83 -12.03 -2.30
C ALA A 265 -1.39 -13.18 -1.35
N GLY A 266 -2.35 -13.94 -0.82
CA GLY A 266 -2.09 -15.06 0.11
C GLY A 266 -1.91 -14.66 1.57
N GLY A 267 -2.23 -13.41 1.95
CA GLY A 267 -2.21 -12.97 3.34
C GLY A 267 -3.36 -13.52 4.19
N PRO A 268 -3.49 -13.05 5.45
CA PRO A 268 -2.70 -11.98 6.07
C PRO A 268 -1.33 -12.38 6.61
N PHE A 269 -0.97 -13.65 6.57
CA PHE A 269 0.32 -14.14 7.02
C PHE A 269 1.10 -14.73 5.84
N TRP A 270 2.35 -14.31 5.67
CA TRP A 270 3.27 -14.85 4.68
C TRP A 270 4.45 -15.52 5.38
N ILE A 271 4.46 -16.85 5.38
CA ILE A 271 5.53 -17.66 5.95
C ILE A 271 6.68 -17.71 4.94
N ILE A 272 7.88 -17.28 5.36
CA ILE A 272 9.05 -17.10 4.48
C ILE A 272 10.24 -17.92 5.00
N SER A 273 10.92 -18.62 4.08
CA SER A 273 12.10 -19.46 4.37
C SER A 273 13.08 -19.53 3.22
#